data_AF-G8BYL7-F1
#
_entry.id   AF-G8BYL7-F1
#
_cell.length_a   1.000
_cell.length_b   1.000
_cell.length_c   1.000
_cell.angle_alpha   90.00
_cell.angle_beta   90.00
_cell.angle_gamma   90.00
#
_symmetry.space_group_name_H-M   'P 1'
#
loop_
_entity.id
_entity.type
_entity.pdbx_description
1 polymer ?
#
loop_
_entity_poly.entity_id
_entity_poly.type
_entity_poly.pdbx_seq_one_letter_code
_entity_poly.pdbx_strand_id
1 'polypeptide(L)'
;MSFDIRHNFIKTLDHFPSELVRTLWTIQSLDFKCDSLKDTASDNDKEKKFLKLSRLQQAIYLENLVKKEAEYLEDYKNELSISLDIRKRHERNLNKKSTISEIRDVNKSIKKAVTKRKGKKLLIKINLKKHKDEMNSQIRQDIMNETLKVSKIDPNEPRYCNCNDISYGQMIACDNEKCPIEWFHYGCVGLTKAPSSEWFCSDSCREIAHKTNINVPPSDPVLDLNDTNSADANKSILTKKKKKRRKRFY
;
A
#
# COMPACT_ATOMS: atom_id res chain seq x y z
N MET A 1 13.90 41.43 -34.25
CA MET A 1 12.91 41.44 -33.17
C MET A 1 13.48 40.65 -32.01
N SER A 2 13.70 41.31 -30.86
CA SER A 2 14.22 40.68 -29.64
C SER A 2 13.37 39.47 -29.26
N PHE A 3 13.99 38.31 -29.13
CA PHE A 3 13.33 37.07 -28.70
C PHE A 3 13.09 37.16 -27.19
N ASP A 4 12.05 37.91 -26.80
CA ASP A 4 11.73 38.14 -25.40
C ASP A 4 11.05 36.91 -24.81
N ILE A 5 11.82 36.14 -24.03
CA ILE A 5 11.43 34.88 -23.38
C ILE A 5 10.12 35.03 -22.59
N ARG A 6 9.79 36.25 -22.13
CA ARG A 6 8.54 36.58 -21.43
C ARG A 6 7.26 36.27 -22.23
N HIS A 7 7.32 36.26 -23.56
CA HIS A 7 6.14 36.05 -24.42
C HIS A 7 5.96 34.60 -24.88
N ASN A 8 7.01 33.77 -24.85
CA ASN A 8 6.92 32.34 -25.21
C ASN A 8 6.32 31.49 -24.07
N PHE A 9 6.34 32.05 -22.85
CA PHE A 9 5.92 31.43 -21.61
C PHE A 9 4.47 30.94 -21.60
N ILE A 10 3.56 31.60 -22.33
CA ILE A 10 2.11 31.39 -22.23
C ILE A 10 1.64 30.11 -22.95
N LYS A 11 2.30 29.70 -24.06
CA LYS A 11 1.89 28.51 -24.82
C LYS A 11 2.18 27.19 -24.11
N THR A 12 2.97 27.23 -23.04
CA THR A 12 3.37 26.04 -22.27
C THR A 12 2.60 25.87 -20.96
N LEU A 13 1.64 26.76 -20.64
CA LEU A 13 0.96 26.80 -19.34
C LEU A 13 -0.26 25.89 -19.24
N ASP A 14 -0.79 25.40 -20.36
CA ASP A 14 -2.09 24.70 -20.38
C ASP A 14 -2.11 23.38 -19.60
N HIS A 15 -0.94 22.83 -19.27
CA HIS A 15 -0.82 21.57 -18.54
C HIS A 15 -0.51 21.77 -17.04
N PHE A 16 -0.36 23.01 -16.58
CA PHE A 16 -0.06 23.28 -15.18
C PHE A 16 -1.32 23.46 -14.34
N PRO A 17 -1.27 23.09 -13.04
CA PRO A 17 -2.28 23.45 -12.06
C PRO A 17 -2.68 24.93 -12.13
N SER A 18 -3.97 25.20 -12.02
CA SER A 18 -4.55 26.54 -12.18
C SER A 18 -3.93 27.60 -11.26
N GLU A 19 -3.55 27.21 -10.04
CA GLU A 19 -2.87 28.08 -9.07
C GLU A 19 -1.49 28.53 -9.54
N LEU A 20 -0.71 27.64 -10.17
CA LEU A 20 0.60 27.99 -10.75
C LEU A 20 0.40 28.97 -11.90
N VAL A 21 -0.51 28.65 -12.82
CA VAL A 21 -0.82 29.49 -13.99
C VAL A 21 -1.24 30.89 -13.55
N ARG A 22 -2.16 31.02 -12.59
CA ARG A 22 -2.62 32.32 -12.09
C ARG A 22 -1.51 33.13 -11.44
N THR A 23 -0.65 32.49 -10.64
CA THR A 23 0.48 33.15 -9.97
C THR A 23 1.46 33.68 -11.00
N LEU A 24 1.75 32.90 -12.04
CA LEU A 24 2.62 33.28 -13.13
C LEU A 24 2.08 34.47 -13.93
N TRP A 25 0.78 34.47 -14.27
CA TRP A 25 0.12 35.62 -14.89
C TRP A 25 0.17 36.88 -14.01
N THR A 26 0.07 36.71 -12.70
CA THR A 26 0.17 37.81 -11.73
C THR A 26 1.57 38.41 -11.73
N ILE A 27 2.61 37.57 -11.71
CA ILE A 27 4.02 38.01 -11.80
C ILE A 27 4.24 38.78 -13.11
N GLN A 28 3.78 38.23 -14.24
CA GLN A 28 3.91 38.88 -15.54
C GLN A 28 3.21 40.25 -15.57
N SER A 29 2.01 40.33 -14.98
CA SER A 29 1.27 41.59 -14.87
C SER A 29 2.01 42.63 -14.01
N LEU A 30 2.66 42.20 -12.93
CA LEU A 30 3.49 43.05 -12.08
C LEU A 30 4.76 43.52 -12.80
N ASP A 31 5.36 42.66 -13.63
CA ASP A 31 6.51 43.02 -14.47
C ASP A 31 6.14 44.10 -15.48
N PHE A 32 5.00 43.96 -16.18
CA PHE A 32 4.51 45.00 -17.09
C PHE A 32 4.27 46.32 -16.37
N LYS A 33 3.62 46.31 -15.19
CA LYS A 33 3.44 47.52 -14.38
C LYS A 33 4.77 48.14 -13.95
N CYS A 34 5.76 47.32 -13.59
CA CYS A 34 7.08 47.81 -13.21
C CYS A 34 7.85 48.41 -14.39
N ASP A 35 7.66 47.89 -15.60
CA ASP A 35 8.28 48.41 -16.83
C ASP A 35 7.67 49.75 -17.24
N SER A 36 6.35 49.90 -17.18
CA SER A 36 5.67 51.17 -17.51
C SER A 36 6.08 52.36 -16.63
N LEU A 37 6.53 52.10 -15.40
CA LEU A 37 6.99 53.13 -14.45
C LEU A 37 8.47 53.51 -14.61
N LYS A 38 9.21 52.90 -15.54
CA LYS A 38 10.63 53.24 -15.77
C LYS A 38 10.81 54.58 -16.49
N ASP A 39 9.78 55.06 -17.18
CA ASP A 39 9.87 56.25 -18.04
C ASP A 39 9.50 57.58 -17.33
N THR A 40 9.03 57.54 -16.07
CA THR A 40 8.60 58.72 -15.31
C THR A 40 9.52 59.00 -14.11
N ALA A 41 10.13 60.19 -14.05
CA ALA A 41 11.17 60.53 -13.09
C ALA A 41 10.65 60.92 -11.67
N SER A 42 11.38 60.44 -10.65
CA SER A 42 11.50 60.89 -9.25
C SER A 42 10.36 60.65 -8.22
N ASP A 43 9.07 60.75 -8.54
CA ASP A 43 8.01 60.60 -7.50
C ASP A 43 7.53 59.15 -7.28
N ASN A 44 7.81 58.25 -8.24
CA ASN A 44 7.29 56.88 -8.25
C ASN A 44 8.17 55.85 -7.51
N ASP A 45 9.15 56.28 -6.72
CA ASP A 45 10.11 55.37 -6.07
C ASP A 45 9.47 54.44 -5.03
N LYS A 46 8.48 54.94 -4.28
CA LYS A 46 7.72 54.12 -3.31
C LYS A 46 6.87 53.06 -4.02
N GLU A 47 6.19 53.44 -5.08
CA GLU A 47 5.33 52.54 -5.87
C GLU A 47 6.16 51.47 -6.59
N LYS A 48 7.30 51.86 -7.19
CA LYS A 48 8.24 50.93 -7.81
C LYS A 48 8.81 49.93 -6.80
N LYS A 49 9.13 50.39 -5.58
CA LYS A 49 9.56 49.50 -4.50
C LYS A 49 8.46 48.54 -4.08
N PHE A 50 7.22 49.02 -3.97
CA PHE A 50 6.06 48.19 -3.67
C PHE A 50 5.84 47.09 -4.72
N LEU A 51 5.80 47.44 -6.01
CA LEU A 51 5.63 46.48 -7.10
C LEU A 51 6.73 45.41 -7.12
N LYS A 52 7.98 45.79 -6.89
CA LYS A 52 9.11 44.85 -6.78
C LYS A 52 8.93 43.89 -5.60
N LEU A 53 8.49 44.39 -4.45
CA LEU A 53 8.20 43.57 -3.27
C LEU A 53 7.01 42.63 -3.53
N SER A 54 5.93 43.11 -4.12
CA SER A 54 4.78 42.29 -4.51
C SER A 54 5.19 41.20 -5.50
N ARG A 55 6.04 41.51 -6.49
CA ARG A 55 6.57 40.53 -7.44
C ARG A 55 7.41 39.47 -6.73
N LEU A 56 8.29 39.88 -5.82
CA LEU A 56 9.10 38.95 -5.02
C LEU A 56 8.22 38.03 -4.18
N GLN A 57 7.18 38.57 -3.54
CA GLN A 57 6.22 37.79 -2.76
C GLN A 57 5.50 36.75 -3.62
N GLN A 58 5.06 37.13 -4.82
CA GLN A 58 4.43 36.19 -5.76
C GLN A 58 5.42 35.12 -6.26
N ALA A 59 6.68 35.47 -6.48
CA ALA A 59 7.72 34.50 -6.87
C ALA A 59 8.00 33.47 -5.75
N ILE A 60 8.07 33.93 -4.49
CA ILE A 60 8.20 33.04 -3.32
C ILE A 60 6.97 32.12 -3.20
N TYR A 61 5.79 32.68 -3.39
CA TYR A 61 4.55 31.91 -3.36
C TYR A 61 4.53 30.82 -4.46
N LEU A 62 4.94 31.17 -5.67
CA LEU A 62 5.09 30.24 -6.79
C LEU A 62 6.07 29.11 -6.45
N GLU A 63 7.23 29.42 -5.89
CA GLU A 63 8.23 28.43 -5.49
C GLU A 63 7.64 27.42 -4.50
N ASN A 64 6.90 27.89 -3.51
CA ASN A 64 6.24 27.04 -2.52
C ASN A 64 5.16 26.15 -3.15
N LEU A 65 4.36 26.69 -4.08
CA LEU A 65 3.38 25.91 -4.84
C LEU A 65 4.04 24.78 -5.62
N VAL A 66 5.12 25.08 -6.36
CA VAL A 66 5.86 24.06 -7.14
C VAL A 66 6.44 22.99 -6.24
N LYS A 67 7.03 23.36 -5.10
CA LYS A 67 7.56 22.39 -4.12
C LYS A 67 6.48 21.47 -3.58
N LYS A 68 5.32 22.03 -3.22
CA LYS A 68 4.18 21.26 -2.72
C LYS A 68 3.65 20.29 -3.78
N GLU A 69 3.56 20.73 -5.03
CA GLU A 69 3.11 19.86 -6.12
C GLU A 69 4.11 18.72 -6.38
N ALA A 70 5.41 19.02 -6.34
CA ALA A 70 6.46 18.00 -6.49
C ALA A 70 6.41 16.96 -5.37
N GLU A 71 6.22 17.39 -4.11
CA GLU A 71 6.05 16.50 -2.96
C GLU A 71 4.83 15.59 -3.14
N TYR A 72 3.68 16.16 -3.54
CA TYR A 72 2.47 15.40 -3.82
C TYR A 72 2.66 14.33 -4.91
N LEU A 73 3.33 14.68 -6.00
CA LEU A 73 3.61 13.75 -7.09
C LEU A 73 4.56 12.61 -6.67
N GLU A 74 5.55 12.89 -5.83
CA GLU A 74 6.44 11.84 -5.31
C GLU A 74 5.68 10.88 -4.38
N ASP A 75 4.81 11.41 -3.50
CA ASP A 75 3.92 10.58 -2.68
C ASP A 75 3.00 9.72 -3.55
N TYR A 76 2.38 10.28 -4.58
CA TYR A 76 1.52 9.54 -5.49
C TYR A 76 2.26 8.44 -6.25
N LYS A 77 3.49 8.72 -6.70
CA LYS A 77 4.38 7.73 -7.32
C LYS A 77 4.73 6.60 -6.36
N ASN A 78 4.98 6.91 -5.09
CA ASN A 78 5.22 5.90 -4.05
C ASN A 78 3.99 5.00 -3.84
N GLU A 79 2.79 5.58 -3.78
CA GLU A 79 1.53 4.83 -3.67
C GLU A 79 1.31 3.89 -4.87
N LEU A 80 1.59 4.37 -6.09
CA LEU A 80 1.51 3.55 -7.30
C LEU A 80 2.54 2.41 -7.28
N SER A 81 3.76 2.67 -6.81
CA SER A 81 4.81 1.64 -6.66
C SER A 81 4.36 0.54 -5.69
N ILE A 82 3.79 0.90 -4.54
CA ILE A 82 3.24 -0.06 -3.58
C ILE A 82 2.15 -0.91 -4.24
N SER A 83 1.25 -0.28 -4.99
CA SER A 83 0.16 -0.96 -5.71
C SER A 83 0.70 -1.96 -6.73
N LEU A 84 1.75 -1.59 -7.48
CA LEU A 84 2.43 -2.48 -8.43
C LEU A 84 3.08 -3.67 -7.72
N ASP A 85 3.71 -3.46 -6.57
CA ASP A 85 4.35 -4.53 -5.81
C ASP A 85 3.34 -5.51 -5.20
N ILE A 86 2.18 -5.02 -4.76
CA ILE A 86 1.04 -5.86 -4.36
C ILE A 86 0.58 -6.71 -5.55
N ARG A 87 0.38 -6.10 -6.72
CA ARG A 87 -0.02 -6.83 -7.94
C ARG A 87 0.99 -7.91 -8.32
N LYS A 88 2.28 -7.58 -8.38
CA LYS A 88 3.34 -8.55 -8.71
C LYS A 88 3.36 -9.72 -7.73
N ARG A 89 3.18 -9.47 -6.44
CA ARG A 89 3.10 -10.54 -5.43
C ARG A 89 1.87 -11.41 -5.62
N HIS A 90 0.72 -10.82 -5.90
CA HIS A 90 -0.49 -11.56 -6.20
C HIS A 90 -0.32 -12.47 -7.43
N GLU A 91 0.27 -11.97 -8.51
CA GLU A 91 0.58 -12.77 -9.71
C GLU A 91 1.52 -13.95 -9.42
N ARG A 92 2.58 -13.74 -8.62
CA ARG A 92 3.46 -14.84 -8.17
C ARG A 92 2.71 -15.88 -7.35
N ASN A 93 1.83 -15.45 -6.45
CA ASN A 93 1.03 -16.37 -5.63
C ASN A 93 0.06 -17.20 -6.47
N LEU A 94 -0.55 -16.61 -7.50
CA LEU A 94 -1.40 -17.33 -8.46
C LEU A 94 -0.59 -18.37 -9.24
N ASN A 95 0.57 -17.99 -9.81
CA ASN A 95 1.43 -18.91 -10.55
C ASN A 95 2.01 -20.03 -9.67
N LYS A 96 2.29 -19.74 -8.40
CA LYS A 96 2.72 -20.76 -7.43
C LYS A 96 1.59 -21.75 -7.14
N LYS A 97 0.34 -21.27 -7.07
CA LYS A 97 -0.83 -22.14 -6.86
C LYS A 97 -1.08 -23.04 -8.05
N SER A 98 -0.94 -22.54 -9.29
CA SER A 98 -1.10 -23.35 -10.51
C SER A 98 0.00 -24.41 -10.66
N THR A 99 1.26 -24.05 -10.46
CA THR A 99 2.38 -25.01 -10.48
C THR A 99 2.24 -26.09 -9.42
N ILE A 100 1.80 -25.76 -8.20
CA ILE A 100 1.52 -26.75 -7.16
C ILE A 100 0.40 -27.73 -7.58
N SER A 101 -0.67 -27.25 -8.22
CA SER A 101 -1.72 -28.15 -8.74
C SER A 101 -1.19 -29.07 -9.84
N GLU A 102 -0.41 -28.56 -10.78
CA GLU A 102 0.19 -29.35 -11.86
C GLU A 102 1.11 -30.45 -11.31
N ILE A 103 1.99 -30.10 -10.36
CA ILE A 103 2.86 -31.06 -9.67
C ILE A 103 2.04 -32.13 -8.96
N ARG A 104 0.91 -31.76 -8.34
CA ARG A 104 0.01 -32.71 -7.66
C ARG A 104 -0.60 -33.70 -8.66
N ASP A 105 -1.04 -33.23 -9.82
CA ASP A 105 -1.67 -34.07 -10.86
C ASP A 105 -0.66 -35.01 -11.54
N VAL A 106 0.56 -34.53 -11.78
CA VAL A 106 1.69 -35.35 -12.23
C VAL A 106 1.99 -36.45 -11.21
N ASN A 107 2.12 -36.11 -9.92
CA ASN A 107 2.35 -37.09 -8.87
C ASN A 107 1.22 -38.13 -8.74
N LYS A 108 -0.04 -37.71 -8.93
CA LYS A 108 -1.20 -38.62 -8.95
C LYS A 108 -1.12 -39.60 -10.12
N SER A 109 -0.69 -39.14 -11.29
CA SER A 109 -0.50 -39.94 -12.50
C SER A 109 0.66 -40.93 -12.36
N ILE A 110 1.79 -40.50 -11.79
CA ILE A 110 2.93 -41.36 -11.47
C ILE A 110 2.52 -42.46 -10.49
N LYS A 111 1.82 -42.13 -9.40
CA LYS A 111 1.35 -43.13 -8.42
C LYS A 111 0.45 -44.19 -9.07
N LYS A 112 -0.47 -43.79 -9.95
CA LYS A 112 -1.32 -44.73 -10.72
C LYS A 112 -0.52 -45.64 -11.66
N ALA A 113 0.52 -45.13 -12.31
CA ALA A 113 1.39 -45.92 -13.18
C ALA A 113 2.26 -46.93 -12.39
N VAL A 114 2.72 -46.54 -11.20
CA VAL A 114 3.52 -47.40 -10.30
C VAL A 114 2.69 -48.54 -9.72
N THR A 115 1.45 -48.29 -9.30
CA THR A 115 0.56 -49.35 -8.78
C THR A 115 0.16 -50.36 -9.86
N LYS A 116 0.01 -49.93 -11.12
CA LYS A 116 -0.30 -50.81 -12.26
C LYS A 116 0.86 -51.72 -12.70
N ARG A 117 2.10 -51.40 -12.33
CA ARG A 117 3.32 -52.18 -12.66
C ARG A 117 3.72 -53.24 -11.63
N LYS A 118 2.98 -53.40 -10.51
CA LYS A 118 3.30 -54.40 -9.46
C LYS A 118 3.15 -55.88 -9.88
N GLY A 119 2.83 -56.20 -11.14
CA GLY A 119 2.49 -57.55 -11.58
C GLY A 119 3.48 -58.32 -12.44
N LYS A 120 4.65 -57.79 -12.82
CA LYS A 120 5.61 -58.55 -13.67
C LYS A 120 7.05 -58.36 -13.20
N LYS A 121 7.62 -59.38 -12.54
CA LYS A 121 9.07 -59.49 -12.32
C LYS A 121 9.75 -59.57 -13.69
N LEU A 122 10.53 -58.56 -14.04
CA LEU A 122 11.38 -58.60 -15.24
C LEU A 122 12.49 -59.64 -15.01
N LEU A 123 12.60 -60.61 -15.90
CA LEU A 123 13.54 -61.74 -15.81
C LEU A 123 14.98 -61.40 -16.25
N ILE A 124 15.26 -60.12 -16.56
CA ILE A 124 16.59 -59.70 -17.03
C ILE A 124 17.18 -58.72 -16.00
N LYS A 125 18.18 -59.17 -15.24
CA LYS A 125 19.00 -58.33 -14.35
C LYS A 125 20.04 -57.58 -15.20
N ILE A 126 19.63 -56.51 -15.88
CA ILE A 126 20.59 -55.58 -16.50
C ILE A 126 21.08 -54.62 -15.41
N ASN A 127 22.39 -54.50 -15.24
CA ASN A 127 23.01 -53.64 -14.22
C ASN A 127 22.96 -52.16 -14.64
N LEU A 128 21.77 -51.56 -14.65
CA LEU A 128 21.53 -50.14 -14.97
C LEU A 128 21.62 -49.22 -13.74
N LYS A 129 22.27 -49.68 -12.66
CA LYS A 129 22.24 -49.03 -11.34
C LYS A 129 23.04 -47.72 -11.32
N LYS A 130 24.23 -47.73 -11.92
CA LYS A 130 25.19 -46.61 -11.89
C LYS A 130 24.65 -45.33 -12.53
N HIS A 131 24.07 -45.43 -13.74
CA HIS A 131 23.56 -44.27 -14.49
C HIS A 131 22.25 -43.70 -13.91
N LYS A 132 21.48 -44.52 -13.20
CA LYS A 132 20.23 -44.09 -12.54
C LYS A 132 20.52 -43.40 -11.20
N ASP A 133 21.57 -43.82 -10.51
CA ASP A 133 22.02 -43.20 -9.27
C ASP A 133 22.68 -41.84 -9.54
N GLU A 134 23.45 -41.70 -10.63
CA GLU A 134 24.01 -40.40 -11.09
C GLU A 134 22.91 -39.41 -11.48
N MET A 135 21.92 -39.84 -12.29
CA MET A 135 20.79 -38.98 -12.70
C MET A 135 19.93 -38.54 -11.50
N ASN A 136 19.69 -39.44 -10.52
CA ASN A 136 18.97 -39.09 -9.29
C ASN A 136 19.77 -38.18 -8.36
N SER A 137 21.11 -38.30 -8.35
CA SER A 137 21.98 -37.42 -7.56
C SER A 137 21.97 -35.99 -8.11
N GLN A 138 22.00 -35.84 -9.44
CA GLN A 138 21.89 -34.54 -10.11
C GLN A 138 20.54 -33.88 -9.86
N ILE A 139 19.43 -34.62 -10.02
CA ILE A 139 18.08 -34.12 -9.72
C ILE A 139 17.95 -33.69 -8.25
N ARG A 140 18.57 -34.41 -7.31
CA ARG A 140 18.58 -34.04 -5.89
C ARG A 140 19.39 -32.76 -5.64
N GLN A 141 20.54 -32.59 -6.28
CA GLN A 141 21.35 -31.37 -6.18
C GLN A 141 20.63 -30.17 -6.81
N ASP A 142 19.96 -30.35 -7.94
CA ASP A 142 19.21 -29.28 -8.60
C ASP A 142 18.00 -28.85 -7.75
N ILE A 143 17.26 -29.81 -7.18
CA ILE A 143 16.17 -29.53 -6.23
C ILE A 143 16.69 -28.84 -4.96
N MET A 144 17.86 -29.22 -4.45
CA MET A 144 18.48 -28.60 -3.27
C MET A 144 18.91 -27.15 -3.56
N ASN A 145 19.47 -26.89 -4.74
CA ASN A 145 19.86 -25.56 -5.19
C ASN A 145 18.65 -24.65 -5.48
N GLU A 146 17.54 -25.22 -5.97
CA GLU A 146 16.27 -24.52 -6.15
C GLU A 146 15.63 -24.16 -4.78
N THR A 147 15.69 -25.07 -3.81
CA THR A 147 15.14 -24.86 -2.46
C THR A 147 15.97 -23.89 -1.62
N LEU A 148 17.29 -23.83 -1.82
CA LEU A 148 18.17 -22.82 -1.23
C LEU A 148 17.92 -21.40 -1.75
N LYS A 149 17.27 -21.23 -2.91
CA LYS A 149 16.85 -19.91 -3.42
C LYS A 149 15.52 -19.43 -2.82
N VAL A 150 14.76 -20.32 -2.17
CA VAL A 150 13.43 -20.03 -1.59
C VAL A 150 13.50 -19.70 -0.08
N SER A 151 14.65 -19.89 0.56
CA SER A 151 14.87 -19.83 2.02
C SER A 151 14.92 -18.42 2.64
N LYS A 152 14.05 -17.50 2.20
CA LYS A 152 13.72 -16.28 2.97
C LYS A 152 12.23 -16.15 3.32
N ILE A 153 11.45 -17.22 3.13
CA ILE A 153 10.03 -17.24 3.54
C ILE A 153 9.85 -18.53 4.34
N ASP A 154 9.75 -18.39 5.66
CA ASP A 154 9.45 -19.52 6.55
C ASP A 154 8.09 -20.11 6.13
N PRO A 155 8.01 -21.39 5.70
CA PRO A 155 6.76 -22.03 5.35
C PRO A 155 5.74 -22.05 6.50
N ASN A 156 6.18 -21.86 7.75
CA ASN A 156 5.35 -21.83 8.94
C ASN A 156 4.82 -20.43 9.29
N GLU A 157 5.17 -19.37 8.56
CA GLU A 157 4.65 -18.03 8.86
C GLU A 157 3.16 -17.91 8.47
N PRO A 158 2.27 -17.49 9.39
CA PRO A 158 0.85 -17.36 9.12
C PRO A 158 0.56 -16.31 8.04
N ARG A 159 -0.38 -16.65 7.15
CA ARG A 159 -0.83 -15.76 6.08
C ARG A 159 -2.01 -14.93 6.52
N TYR A 160 -1.97 -13.65 6.19
CA TYR A 160 -2.97 -12.66 6.53
C TYR A 160 -3.47 -11.97 5.27
N CYS A 161 -4.46 -11.10 5.46
CA CYS A 161 -5.09 -10.29 4.43
C CYS A 161 -5.79 -11.13 3.34
N ASN A 162 -6.61 -10.48 2.53
CA ASN A 162 -7.23 -11.09 1.35
C ASN A 162 -6.19 -11.49 0.27
N CYS A 163 -4.98 -10.93 0.32
CA CYS A 163 -3.87 -11.30 -0.57
C CYS A 163 -3.17 -12.61 -0.17
N ASN A 164 -3.51 -13.18 1.00
CA ASN A 164 -2.97 -14.42 1.54
C ASN A 164 -1.44 -14.42 1.60
N ASP A 165 -0.87 -13.28 2.02
CA ASP A 165 0.57 -13.05 2.14
C ASP A 165 0.97 -12.92 3.61
N ILE A 166 2.26 -13.02 3.90
CA ILE A 166 2.77 -12.89 5.27
C ILE A 166 2.56 -11.47 5.83
N SER A 167 2.78 -11.28 7.14
CA SER A 167 2.78 -9.94 7.70
C SER A 167 3.98 -9.13 7.20
N TYR A 168 3.74 -7.98 6.57
CA TYR A 168 4.80 -7.06 6.15
C TYR A 168 4.32 -5.61 6.25
N GLY A 169 5.26 -4.70 6.54
CA GLY A 169 4.98 -3.26 6.56
C GLY A 169 3.87 -2.85 7.53
N GLN A 170 3.02 -1.92 7.10
CA GLN A 170 1.90 -1.42 7.90
C GLN A 170 0.65 -2.29 7.71
N MET A 171 0.08 -2.74 8.82
CA MET A 171 -1.13 -3.56 8.84
C MET A 171 -2.18 -2.99 9.79
N ILE A 172 -3.45 -3.20 9.47
CA ILE A 172 -4.62 -2.84 10.27
C ILE A 172 -5.38 -4.10 10.69
N ALA A 173 -5.90 -4.11 11.91
CA ALA A 173 -6.81 -5.14 12.37
C ALA A 173 -8.28 -4.73 12.13
N CYS A 174 -9.12 -5.66 11.68
CA CYS A 174 -10.56 -5.47 11.63
C CYS A 174 -11.12 -5.42 13.06
N ASP A 175 -11.95 -4.42 13.36
CA ASP A 175 -12.56 -4.28 14.69
C ASP A 175 -13.71 -5.29 14.96
N ASN A 176 -14.12 -6.07 13.95
CA ASN A 176 -15.02 -7.21 14.17
C ASN A 176 -14.24 -8.38 14.79
N GLU A 177 -14.52 -8.71 16.05
CA GLU A 177 -13.87 -9.83 16.77
C GLU A 177 -14.13 -11.21 16.15
N LYS A 178 -15.18 -11.34 15.32
CA LYS A 178 -15.50 -12.57 14.57
C LYS A 178 -14.93 -12.58 13.15
N CYS A 179 -14.03 -11.65 12.81
CA CYS A 179 -13.42 -11.60 11.48
C CYS A 179 -12.48 -12.82 11.30
N PRO A 180 -12.61 -13.62 10.23
CA PRO A 180 -11.78 -14.81 10.04
C PRO A 180 -10.31 -14.49 9.68
N ILE A 181 -10.05 -13.31 9.11
CA ILE A 181 -8.71 -12.91 8.65
C ILE A 181 -8.02 -12.01 9.67
N GLU A 182 -8.80 -11.18 10.38
CA GLU A 182 -8.39 -10.18 11.36
C GLU A 182 -7.42 -9.09 10.87
N TRP A 183 -6.42 -9.39 10.05
CA TRP A 183 -5.31 -8.49 9.72
C TRP A 183 -5.18 -8.23 8.22
N PHE A 184 -4.98 -6.96 7.85
CA PHE A 184 -4.93 -6.51 6.46
C PHE A 184 -3.77 -5.54 6.24
N HIS A 185 -3.05 -5.65 5.13
CA HIS A 185 -2.02 -4.67 4.76
C HIS A 185 -2.67 -3.37 4.30
N TYR A 186 -2.07 -2.25 4.66
CA TYR A 186 -2.57 -0.91 4.33
C TYR A 186 -2.83 -0.74 2.83
N GLY A 187 -1.85 -1.06 1.99
CA GLY A 187 -1.99 -0.98 0.54
C GLY A 187 -3.03 -1.97 -0.04
N CYS A 188 -3.30 -3.10 0.61
CA CYS A 188 -4.33 -4.05 0.15
C CYS A 188 -5.76 -3.56 0.40
N VAL A 189 -5.96 -2.62 1.32
CA VAL A 189 -7.27 -2.05 1.67
C VAL A 189 -7.37 -0.56 1.38
N GLY A 190 -6.41 0.00 0.63
CA GLY A 190 -6.42 1.42 0.24
C GLY A 190 -6.20 2.40 1.40
N LEU A 191 -5.55 1.96 2.48
CA LEU A 191 -5.18 2.84 3.59
C LEU A 191 -3.75 3.34 3.42
N THR A 192 -3.55 4.64 3.65
CA THR A 192 -2.21 5.26 3.72
C THR A 192 -1.84 5.62 5.14
N LYS A 193 -2.84 5.89 5.99
CA LYS A 193 -2.69 6.24 7.41
C LYS A 193 -3.71 5.46 8.24
N ALA A 194 -3.40 5.30 9.53
CA ALA A 194 -4.31 4.65 10.46
C ALA A 194 -5.61 5.46 10.58
N PRO A 195 -6.80 4.83 10.42
CA PRO A 195 -8.07 5.52 10.60
C PRO A 195 -8.27 5.91 12.08
N SER A 196 -8.86 7.07 12.30
CA SER A 196 -9.14 7.60 13.65
C SER A 196 -10.29 6.86 14.36
N SER A 197 -11.23 6.32 13.60
CA SER A 197 -12.42 5.59 14.07
C SER A 197 -12.33 4.09 13.79
N GLU A 198 -13.31 3.31 14.27
CA GLU A 198 -13.41 1.87 14.01
C GLU A 198 -13.37 1.54 12.50
N TRP A 199 -12.58 0.53 12.15
CA TRP A 199 -12.37 0.09 10.78
C TRP A 199 -12.77 -1.37 10.61
N PHE A 200 -13.51 -1.62 9.53
CA PHE A 200 -14.02 -2.94 9.17
C PHE A 200 -13.55 -3.28 7.76
N CYS A 201 -13.13 -4.53 7.56
CA CYS A 201 -12.58 -4.98 6.26
C CYS A 201 -13.63 -5.15 5.16
N SER A 202 -14.91 -5.21 5.53
CA SER A 202 -16.05 -5.36 4.63
C SER A 202 -17.33 -4.90 5.33
N ASP A 203 -18.37 -4.58 4.54
CA ASP A 203 -19.68 -4.23 5.06
C ASP A 203 -20.29 -5.36 5.89
N SER A 204 -20.04 -6.61 5.51
CA SER A 204 -20.44 -7.78 6.30
C SER A 204 -19.83 -7.76 7.72
N CYS A 205 -18.53 -7.46 7.84
CA CYS A 205 -17.89 -7.37 9.15
C CYS A 205 -18.42 -6.19 9.99
N ARG A 206 -18.74 -5.07 9.33
CA ARG A 206 -19.39 -3.93 9.98
C ARG A 206 -20.76 -4.33 10.53
N GLU A 207 -21.61 -4.94 9.72
CA GLU A 207 -22.94 -5.39 10.14
C GLU A 207 -22.90 -6.40 11.28
N ILE A 208 -22.00 -7.39 11.22
CA ILE A 208 -21.87 -8.41 12.28
C ILE A 208 -21.47 -7.75 13.59
N ALA A 209 -20.53 -6.80 13.56
CA ALA A 209 -20.10 -6.08 14.75
C ALA A 209 -21.23 -5.22 15.37
N HIS A 210 -22.06 -4.58 14.53
CA HIS A 210 -23.23 -3.84 15.03
C HIS A 210 -24.35 -4.76 15.54
N LYS A 211 -24.58 -5.91 14.92
CA LYS A 211 -25.57 -6.91 15.37
C LYS A 211 -25.18 -7.53 16.72
N THR A 212 -23.89 -7.72 16.99
CA THR A 212 -23.42 -8.20 18.31
C THR A 212 -23.63 -7.20 19.45
N ASN A 213 -23.80 -5.91 19.15
CA ASN A 213 -24.12 -4.87 20.15
C ASN A 213 -25.62 -4.70 20.43
N ILE A 214 -26.52 -5.40 19.72
CA ILE A 214 -27.97 -5.31 19.90
C ILE A 214 -28.54 -6.48 20.73
N ASN A 215 -27.75 -7.54 20.98
CA ASN A 215 -28.16 -8.67 21.83
C ASN A 215 -27.84 -8.46 23.33
N VAL A 216 -28.11 -7.26 23.86
CA VAL A 216 -28.30 -7.11 25.31
C VAL A 216 -29.81 -7.30 25.55
N PRO A 217 -30.25 -8.36 26.27
CA PRO A 217 -31.66 -8.52 26.58
C PRO A 217 -32.18 -7.30 27.35
N PRO A 218 -33.41 -6.83 27.10
CA PRO A 218 -33.96 -5.71 27.82
C PRO A 218 -34.14 -6.10 29.29
N SER A 219 -33.29 -5.61 30.18
CA SER A 219 -33.53 -5.64 31.61
C SER A 219 -34.58 -4.57 31.95
N ASP A 220 -35.69 -5.03 32.55
CA ASP A 220 -36.78 -4.24 33.09
C ASP A 220 -36.32 -3.11 34.04
N PRO A 221 -37.15 -2.05 34.22
CA PRO A 221 -36.76 -0.86 34.98
C PRO A 221 -37.09 -1.02 36.47
N VAL A 222 -36.08 -1.07 37.34
CA VAL A 222 -36.25 -0.71 38.76
C VAL A 222 -35.05 0.10 39.27
N LEU A 223 -35.43 1.10 40.05
CA LEU A 223 -34.75 2.23 40.62
C LEU A 223 -33.63 1.91 41.65
N ASP A 224 -32.56 2.70 41.51
CA ASP A 224 -31.87 3.50 42.55
C ASP A 224 -30.61 2.99 43.29
N LEU A 225 -29.75 3.99 43.53
CA LEU A 225 -28.65 4.15 44.48
C LEU A 225 -27.24 3.68 44.08
N ASN A 226 -26.48 4.69 43.64
CA ASN A 226 -25.11 5.02 44.06
C ASN A 226 -24.12 3.87 44.21
N ASP A 227 -23.15 3.82 43.29
CA ASP A 227 -21.75 3.72 43.68
C ASP A 227 -20.83 4.23 42.56
N THR A 228 -20.11 5.31 42.88
CA THR A 228 -18.99 5.81 42.11
C THR A 228 -17.87 4.79 42.14
N ASN A 229 -17.66 4.01 41.08
CA ASN A 229 -16.36 3.44 40.67
C ASN A 229 -16.51 2.54 39.42
N SER A 230 -16.51 3.12 38.21
CA SER A 230 -16.36 2.34 36.96
C SER A 230 -15.77 3.16 35.80
N ALA A 231 -14.75 3.99 36.09
CA ALA A 231 -14.00 4.71 35.07
C ALA A 231 -12.74 3.95 34.60
N ASP A 232 -12.21 3.03 35.42
CA ASP A 232 -10.91 2.40 35.15
C ASP A 232 -10.99 1.13 34.29
N ALA A 233 -12.10 0.39 34.33
CA ALA A 233 -12.31 -0.78 33.48
C ALA A 233 -12.44 -0.39 31.99
N ASN A 234 -13.19 0.66 31.68
CA ASN A 234 -13.39 1.14 30.31
C ASN A 234 -12.13 1.77 29.70
N LYS A 235 -11.29 2.42 30.51
CA LYS A 235 -9.99 2.95 30.09
C LYS A 235 -9.02 1.81 29.77
N SER A 236 -9.07 0.71 30.52
CA SER A 236 -8.24 -0.49 30.26
C SER A 236 -8.64 -1.24 28.98
N ILE A 237 -9.93 -1.30 28.65
CA ILE A 237 -10.44 -1.95 27.42
C ILE A 237 -10.15 -1.08 26.19
N LEU A 238 -10.35 0.24 26.28
CA LEU A 238 -10.05 1.17 25.19
C LEU A 238 -8.53 1.25 24.90
N THR A 239 -7.69 1.17 25.93
CA THR A 239 -6.22 1.10 25.76
C THR A 239 -5.75 -0.25 25.23
N LYS A 240 -6.39 -1.37 25.61
CA LYS A 240 -6.15 -2.69 25.01
C LYS A 240 -6.59 -2.77 23.55
N LYS A 241 -7.76 -2.21 23.19
CA LYS A 241 -8.22 -2.10 21.79
C LYS A 241 -7.28 -1.25 20.95
N LYS A 242 -6.80 -0.11 21.45
CA LYS A 242 -5.79 0.73 20.77
C LYS A 242 -4.43 0.02 20.60
N LYS A 243 -4.01 -0.82 21.55
CA LYS A 243 -2.79 -1.65 21.43
C LYS A 243 -2.93 -2.79 20.42
N LYS A 244 -4.11 -3.42 20.29
CA LYS A 244 -4.37 -4.47 19.28
C LYS A 244 -4.35 -3.92 17.85
N ARG A 245 -4.66 -2.65 17.64
CA ARG A 245 -4.79 -2.02 16.31
C ARG A 245 -3.48 -1.71 15.59
N ARG A 246 -2.33 -1.80 16.28
CA ARG A 246 -1.01 -1.45 15.71
C ARG A 246 0.03 -2.49 16.11
N LYS A 247 0.27 -3.47 15.24
CA LYS A 247 1.54 -4.21 15.24
C LYS A 247 2.38 -3.71 14.07
N ARG A 248 3.56 -3.15 14.36
CA ARG A 248 4.65 -3.08 13.39
C ARG A 248 5.33 -4.44 13.42
N PHE A 249 5.23 -5.18 12.33
CA PHE A 249 6.05 -6.35 12.11
C PHE A 249 7.36 -5.84 11.49
N TYR A 250 8.47 -5.96 12.24
CA TYR A 250 9.82 -5.60 11.80
C TYR A 250 10.48 -6.79 11.14
#